data_AF-A0A9J6EWC5-F1
#
_entry.id   AF-A0A9J6EWC5-F1
#
_cell.length_a   1.000
_cell.length_b   1.000
_cell.length_c   1.000
_cell.angle_alpha   90.00
_cell.angle_beta   90.00
_cell.angle_gamma   90.00
#
_symmetry.space_group_name_H-M   'P 1'
#
loop_
_entity.id
_entity.type
_entity.pdbx_description
1 polymer ?
#
loop_
_entity_poly.entity_id
_entity_poly.type
_entity_poly.pdbx_seq_one_letter_code
_entity_poly.pdbx_strand_id
1 'polypeptide(L)'
;MDGNRFECWFKDVLQMLPASCVIVLDNAPYHTRREEKLPTTAWKKGLMQERLKSKKITYSKRLIKKQLLKLVESVNPRFLSYIIDNTAVKARFIVLRLPPYHCEFNPNELVWADV
;
A
#
# COMPACT_ATOMS: atom_id res chain seq x y z
N MET A 1 10.09 -15.32 -2.82
CA MET A 1 10.61 -14.01 -2.37
C MET A 1 9.75 -13.53 -1.21
N ASP A 2 10.34 -13.00 -0.12
CA ASP A 2 9.57 -12.39 0.97
C ASP A 2 9.57 -10.86 0.84
N GLY A 3 8.67 -10.18 1.56
CA GLY A 3 8.51 -8.73 1.45
C GLY A 3 9.75 -7.92 1.85
N ASN A 4 10.52 -8.37 2.85
CA ASN A 4 11.72 -7.65 3.28
C ASN A 4 12.83 -7.79 2.24
N ARG A 5 13.02 -8.99 1.68
CA ARG A 5 13.97 -9.23 0.59
C ARG A 5 13.61 -8.41 -0.65
N PHE A 6 12.33 -8.35 -0.99
CA PHE A 6 11.86 -7.52 -2.10
C PHE A 6 12.15 -6.04 -1.86
N GLU A 7 11.88 -5.52 -0.66
CA GLU A 7 12.17 -4.12 -0.31
C GLU A 7 13.66 -3.78 -0.40
N CYS A 8 14.55 -4.68 0.03
CA CYS A 8 16.00 -4.47 -0.13
C CYS A 8 16.39 -4.46 -1.61
N TRP A 9 16.00 -5.49 -2.37
CA TRP A 9 16.26 -5.58 -3.80
C TRP A 9 15.72 -4.36 -4.56
N PHE A 10 14.52 -3.90 -4.22
CA PHE A 10 13.90 -2.76 -4.87
C PHE A 10 14.72 -1.48 -4.68
N LYS A 11 15.29 -1.25 -3.49
CA LYS A 11 16.17 -0.10 -3.24
C LYS A 11 17.45 -0.13 -4.07
N ASP A 12 18.00 -1.32 -4.30
CA ASP A 12 19.19 -1.47 -5.13
C ASP A 12 18.84 -1.19 -6.60
N VAL A 13 17.71 -1.71 -7.07
CA VAL A 13 17.20 -1.44 -8.43
C VAL A 13 16.96 0.06 -8.66
N LEU A 14 16.35 0.76 -7.70
CA LEU A 14 16.10 2.20 -7.82
C LEU A 14 17.38 3.02 -8.04
N GLN A 15 18.54 2.56 -7.55
CA GLN A 15 19.82 3.22 -7.76
C GLN A 15 20.40 2.98 -9.16
N MET A 16 19.96 1.92 -9.83
CA MET A 16 20.42 1.54 -11.17
C MET A 16 19.52 2.10 -12.28
N LEU A 17 18.30 2.55 -11.94
CA LEU A 17 17.34 3.04 -12.91
C LEU A 17 17.69 4.45 -13.41
N PRO A 18 17.49 4.72 -14.72
CA PRO A 18 17.66 6.06 -15.27
C PRO A 18 16.58 7.02 -14.73
N ALA A 19 16.92 8.31 -14.64
CA ALA A 19 15.95 9.32 -14.22
C ALA A 19 14.72 9.37 -15.16
N SER A 20 13.57 9.75 -14.62
CA SER A 20 12.30 9.92 -15.35
C SER A 20 11.67 8.63 -15.90
N CYS A 21 12.02 7.46 -15.38
CA CYS A 21 11.30 6.23 -15.71
C CYS A 21 10.03 6.05 -14.86
N VAL A 22 9.08 5.28 -15.39
CA VAL A 22 7.89 4.84 -14.68
C VAL A 22 8.07 3.37 -14.32
N ILE A 23 7.84 3.03 -13.05
CA ILE A 23 7.91 1.66 -12.54
C ILE A 23 6.50 1.08 -12.57
N VAL A 24 6.30 0.02 -13.35
CA VAL A 24 5.02 -0.68 -13.43
C VAL A 24 5.07 -1.90 -12.50
N LEU A 25 4.10 -2.02 -11.58
CA LEU A 25 4.00 -3.14 -10.64
C LEU A 25 2.64 -3.82 -10.74
N ASP A 26 2.66 -5.15 -10.72
CA ASP A 26 1.48 -5.97 -10.49
C ASP A 26 1.05 -5.94 -9.00
N ASN A 27 -0.01 -6.67 -8.66
CA ASN A 27 -0.57 -6.70 -7.32
C ASN A 27 -0.04 -7.83 -6.43
N ALA A 28 1.20 -8.28 -6.64
CA ALA A 28 1.78 -9.31 -5.78
C ALA A 28 1.77 -8.91 -4.29
N PRO A 29 1.63 -9.88 -3.35
CA PRO A 29 1.53 -9.58 -1.92
C PRO A 29 2.70 -8.78 -1.33
N TYR A 30 3.90 -8.98 -1.87
CA TYR A 30 5.11 -8.26 -1.44
C TYR A 30 5.17 -6.83 -1.99
N HIS A 31 4.54 -6.54 -3.15
CA HIS A 31 4.38 -5.18 -3.66
C HIS A 31 3.38 -4.36 -2.85
N THR A 32 2.38 -5.03 -2.25
CA THR A 32 1.24 -4.40 -1.57
C THR A 32 1.37 -4.36 -0.05
N ARG A 33 2.60 -4.50 0.47
CA ARG A 33 2.84 -4.34 1.91
C ARG A 33 2.55 -2.91 2.35
N ARG A 34 1.65 -2.80 3.32
CA ARG A 34 1.24 -1.53 3.92
C ARG A 34 2.28 -1.05 4.91
N GLU A 35 2.54 0.26 4.88
CA GLU A 35 3.42 0.91 5.84
C GLU A 35 2.79 0.94 7.24
N GLU A 36 1.48 1.22 7.30
CA GLU A 36 0.74 1.29 8.55
C GLU A 36 -0.26 0.14 8.64
N LYS A 37 -0.34 -0.51 9.82
CA LYS A 37 -1.37 -1.51 10.09
C LYS A 37 -2.74 -0.83 10.18
N LEU A 38 -3.73 -1.38 9.47
CA LEU A 38 -5.10 -0.90 9.57
C LEU A 38 -5.80 -1.49 10.80
N PRO A 39 -6.71 -0.73 11.43
CA PRO A 39 -7.56 -1.26 12.47
C PRO A 39 -8.43 -2.40 11.97
N THR A 40 -8.42 -3.51 12.71
CA THR A 40 -9.27 -4.67 12.46
C THR A 40 -10.27 -4.86 13.60
N THR A 41 -11.21 -5.79 13.46
CA THR A 41 -12.16 -6.17 14.52
C THR A 41 -11.47 -6.55 15.83
N ALA A 42 -10.23 -7.04 15.77
CA ALA A 42 -9.41 -7.38 16.94
C ALA A 42 -8.85 -6.16 17.70
N TRP A 43 -8.81 -4.97 17.09
CA TRP A 43 -8.25 -3.79 17.74
C TRP A 43 -9.07 -3.34 18.95
N LYS A 44 -8.39 -2.78 19.96
CA LYS A 44 -9.03 -2.16 21.10
C LYS A 44 -9.68 -0.82 20.68
N LYS A 45 -10.80 -0.47 21.33
CA LYS A 45 -11.52 0.79 21.05
C LYS A 45 -10.61 2.02 21.15
N GLY A 46 -9.74 2.06 22.17
CA GLY A 46 -8.78 3.16 22.37
C GLY A 46 -7.84 3.35 21.20
N LEU A 47 -7.28 2.27 20.65
CA LEU A 47 -6.37 2.35 19.49
C LEU A 47 -7.08 2.86 18.23
N MET A 48 -8.35 2.50 18.01
CA MET A 48 -9.14 3.06 16.91
C MET A 48 -9.36 4.57 17.09
N GLN A 49 -9.63 5.01 18.33
CA GLN A 49 -9.83 6.40 18.68
C GLN A 49 -8.55 7.25 18.54
N GLU A 50 -7.41 6.72 18.96
CA GLU A 50 -6.09 7.33 18.75
C GLU A 50 -5.76 7.44 17.27
N ARG A 51 -6.08 6.41 16.48
CA ARG A 51 -5.85 6.41 15.04
C ARG A 51 -6.68 7.47 14.33
N LEU A 52 -7.96 7.59 14.66
CA LEU A 52 -8.81 8.65 14.11
C LEU A 52 -8.29 10.04 14.51
N LYS A 53 -7.80 10.21 15.75
CA LYS A 53 -7.17 11.47 16.19
C LYS A 53 -5.89 11.77 15.41
N SER A 54 -5.01 10.80 15.18
CA SER A 54 -3.74 11.03 14.46
C SER A 54 -3.96 11.41 13.00
N LYS A 55 -5.04 10.92 12.38
CA LYS A 55 -5.48 11.32 11.04
C LYS A 55 -6.39 12.56 11.03
N LYS A 56 -6.55 13.26 12.17
CA LYS A 56 -7.38 14.47 12.36
C LYS A 56 -8.85 14.30 11.97
N ILE A 57 -9.41 13.10 12.19
CA ILE A 57 -10.81 12.79 11.90
C ILE A 57 -11.65 13.01 13.16
N THR A 58 -12.69 13.83 13.04
CA THR A 58 -13.66 14.06 14.11
C THR A 58 -14.56 12.84 14.30
N TYR A 59 -14.77 12.42 15.54
CA TYR A 59 -15.70 11.35 15.89
C TYR A 59 -16.39 11.64 17.23
N SER A 60 -17.58 11.09 17.42
CA SER A 60 -18.28 11.18 18.70
C SER A 60 -17.74 10.16 19.70
N LYS A 61 -17.48 10.60 20.94
CA LYS A 61 -17.02 9.71 22.04
C LYS A 61 -18.06 8.63 22.40
N ARG A 62 -19.33 8.85 22.05
CA ARG A 62 -20.43 7.89 22.28
C ARG A 62 -20.43 6.72 21.30
N LEU A 63 -19.65 6.78 20.21
CA LEU A 63 -19.63 5.70 19.22
C LEU A 63 -19.15 4.39 19.84
N ILE A 64 -19.87 3.31 19.50
CA ILE A 64 -19.49 1.95 19.86
C ILE A 64 -18.40 1.43 18.92
N LYS A 65 -17.70 0.37 19.33
CA LYS A 65 -16.55 -0.20 18.59
C LYS A 65 -16.90 -0.49 17.12
N LYS A 66 -18.08 -1.05 16.85
CA LYS A 66 -18.53 -1.36 15.47
C LYS A 66 -18.70 -0.11 14.60
N GLN A 67 -19.18 0.98 15.17
CA GLN A 67 -19.34 2.25 14.44
C GLN A 67 -17.99 2.93 14.18
N LEU A 68 -17.07 2.87 15.15
CA LEU A 68 -15.71 3.36 14.98
C LEU A 68 -14.97 2.58 13.89
N LEU A 69 -15.15 1.25 13.83
CA LEU A 69 -14.56 0.42 12.78
C LEU A 69 -15.10 0.82 11.39
N LYS A 70 -16.42 0.97 11.23
CA LYS A 70 -17.02 1.44 9.96
C LYS A 70 -16.49 2.81 9.53
N LEU A 71 -16.32 3.72 10.49
CA LEU A 71 -15.77 5.05 10.23
C LEU A 71 -14.30 4.97 9.77
N VAL A 72 -13.52 4.08 10.38
CA VAL A 72 -12.14 3.81 9.95
C VAL A 72 -12.12 3.20 8.55
N GLU A 73 -12.98 2.23 8.27
CA GLU A 73 -13.07 1.58 6.96
C GLU A 73 -13.41 2.57 5.84
N SER A 74 -14.31 3.54 6.09
CA SER A 74 -14.69 4.53 5.08
C SER A 74 -13.58 5.54 4.78
N VAL A 75 -12.65 5.78 5.71
CA VAL A 75 -11.54 6.73 5.54
C VAL A 75 -10.24 6.05 5.10
N ASN A 76 -10.09 4.75 5.35
CA ASN A 76 -8.89 3.96 5.06
C ASN A 76 -8.36 4.12 3.62
N PRO A 77 -9.20 4.16 2.56
CA PRO A 77 -8.69 4.35 1.19
C PRO A 77 -7.86 5.62 1.01
N ARG A 78 -8.13 6.68 1.79
CA ARG A 78 -7.41 7.97 1.71
C ARG A 78 -6.01 7.91 2.34
N PHE A 79 -5.76 6.93 3.20
CA PHE A 79 -4.50 6.77 3.92
C PHE A 79 -3.79 5.47 3.56
N LEU A 80 -4.23 4.85 2.47
CA LEU A 80 -3.64 3.62 1.98
C LEU A 80 -2.28 3.95 1.37
N SER A 81 -1.23 3.44 2.01
CA SER A 81 0.15 3.74 1.67
C SER A 81 0.95 2.43 1.67
N TYR A 82 1.65 2.19 0.56
CA TYR A 82 2.50 1.01 0.40
C TYR A 82 3.97 1.39 0.59
N ILE A 83 4.73 0.49 1.23
CA ILE A 83 6.15 0.73 1.54
C ILE A 83 6.94 0.97 0.26
N ILE A 84 6.66 0.19 -0.79
CA ILE A 84 7.34 0.26 -2.09
C ILE A 84 7.04 1.58 -2.79
N ASP A 85 5.78 1.99 -2.84
CA ASP A 85 5.36 3.25 -3.47
C ASP A 85 6.03 4.44 -2.80
N ASN A 86 6.05 4.46 -1.46
CA ASN A 86 6.73 5.49 -0.69
C ASN A 86 8.24 5.50 -0.93
N THR A 87 8.84 4.32 -1.10
CA THR A 87 10.28 4.21 -1.38
C THR A 87 10.61 4.76 -2.76
N ALA A 88 9.79 4.44 -3.77
CA ALA A 88 9.94 4.97 -5.12
C ALA A 88 9.73 6.49 -5.18
N VAL A 89 8.68 7.01 -4.53
CA VAL A 89 8.41 8.46 -4.46
C VAL A 89 9.56 9.21 -3.79
N LYS A 90 10.16 8.67 -2.72
CA LYS A 90 11.35 9.26 -2.08
C LYS A 90 12.54 9.32 -3.02
N ALA A 91 12.69 8.32 -3.89
CA ALA A 91 13.70 8.28 -4.94
C ALA A 91 13.30 9.06 -6.22
N ARG A 92 12.19 9.82 -6.19
CA ARG A 92 11.65 10.61 -7.31
C ARG A 92 11.20 9.80 -8.53
N PHE A 93 10.76 8.56 -8.29
CA PHE A 93 10.15 7.71 -9.31
C PHE A 93 8.62 7.70 -9.18
N ILE A 94 7.96 7.44 -10.31
CA ILE A 94 6.52 7.23 -10.38
C ILE A 94 6.25 5.73 -10.44
N VAL A 95 5.33 5.26 -9.60
CA VAL A 95 4.84 3.87 -9.62
C VAL A 95 3.45 3.82 -10.23
N LEU A 96 3.27 2.99 -11.24
CA LEU A 96 1.98 2.66 -11.84
C LEU A 96 1.58 1.24 -11.41
N ARG A 97 0.42 1.12 -10.76
CA ARG A 97 -0.13 -0.19 -10.35
C ARG A 97 -1.16 -0.67 -11.35
N LEU A 98 -0.99 -1.91 -11.80
CA LEU A 98 -1.94 -2.55 -12.69
C LEU A 98 -3.24 -2.91 -11.95
N PRO A 99 -4.39 -2.92 -12.64
CA PRO A 99 -5.62 -3.40 -12.04
C PRO A 99 -5.51 -4.92 -11.77
N PRO A 100 -6.11 -5.41 -10.67
CA PRO A 100 -6.03 -6.82 -10.32
C PRO A 100 -6.76 -7.67 -11.37
N TYR A 101 -6.22 -8.87 -11.64
CA TYR A 101 -6.78 -9.85 -12.58
C TYR A 101 -6.81 -9.43 -14.06
N HIS A 102 -5.97 -8.47 -14.44
CA HIS A 102 -5.77 -8.06 -15.83
C HIS A 102 -4.32 -8.33 -16.26
N CYS A 103 -4.00 -9.61 -16.46
CA CYS A 103 -2.67 -10.05 -16.88
C CYS A 103 -2.27 -9.51 -18.27
N GLU A 104 -3.26 -9.20 -19.11
CA GLU A 104 -3.06 -8.57 -20.43
C GLU A 104 -2.34 -7.22 -20.36
N PHE A 105 -2.36 -6.56 -19.20
CA PHE A 105 -1.65 -5.30 -18.97
C PHE A 105 -0.28 -5.46 -18.31
N ASN A 106 0.13 -6.70 -18.01
CA ASN A 106 1.42 -7.00 -17.39
C ASN A 106 2.43 -7.46 -18.45
N PRO A 107 3.37 -6.59 -18.90
CA PRO A 107 4.30 -6.95 -19.97
C PRO A 107 5.15 -8.19 -19.63
N ASN A 108 5.45 -8.42 -18.34
CA ASN A 108 6.22 -9.58 -17.92
C ASN A 108 5.47 -10.89 -18.19
N GLU A 109 4.16 -10.91 -17.99
CA GLU A 109 3.34 -12.10 -18.27
C GLU A 109 3.22 -12.35 -19.77
N LEU A 110 3.16 -11.30 -20.59
CA LEU A 110 3.19 -11.44 -22.05
C LEU A 110 4.51 -12.04 -22.53
N VAL A 111 5.65 -11.58 -21.99
CA VAL A 111 6.97 -12.13 -22.34
C VAL A 111 7.09 -13.59 -21.91
N TRP A 112 6.57 -13.96 -20.72
CA TRP A 112 6.61 -15.36 -20.27
C TRP A 112 5.69 -16.29 -21.06
N ALA A 113 4.58 -15.77 -21.61
CA ALA A 113 3.66 -16.56 -22.43
C ALA A 113 4.21 -16.85 -23.84
N ASP A 114 5.20 -16.09 -24.30
CA ASP A 114 5.85 -16.21 -25.61
C ASP A 114 7.10 -17.13 -25.58
N VAL A 115 7.35 -17.81 -24.44
CA VAL A 115 8.44 -18.79 -24.24
C VAL A 115 7.86 -20.18 -24.01
#